data_AF-A0A9D6SFD3-F1
#
_entry.id   AF-A0A9D6SFD3-F1
#
_cell.length_a   1.000
_cell.length_b   1.000
_cell.length_c   1.000
_cell.angle_alpha   90.00
_cell.angle_beta   90.00
_cell.angle_gamma   90.00
#
_symmetry.space_group_name_H-M   'P 1'
#
loop_
_entity.id
_entity.type
_entity.pdbx_description
1 polymer ?
#
loop_
_entity_poly.entity_id
_entity_poly.type
_entity_poly.pdbx_seq_one_letter_code
_entity_poly.pdbx_strand_id
1 'polypeptide(L)'
;MAEFDLRSYLERFPDVCRSKFGRAYNFATLERDFEQLRAGKRWLVARDVLKLFENARTPFGRYWAPPHERDLDAALKSNHFYMAPAPSDRELTERLLAVLHNIGVVSLVLSFVHPERFGVFSTPVVNLLQIHRPTTVELFIAFCNELREWQKHFHLESVAETSTALWTFHELTWAAGDTAQSQAARAAFDADVWVQRRRVGQALRPFFKKYGPLELGRILVEENPKLAGKVAGEEYERRLRDIARRLGVRLGVKGSAEILFDRLEQNGYITLEQKTLLRRIWATRNKSVHPVATLSQEEVENMIDTIEQICLAWDAQV
;
A
#
# COMPACT_ATOMS: atom_id res chain seq x y z
N MET A 1 -9.30 23.96 5.31
CA MET A 1 -7.91 23.46 5.46
C MET A 1 -7.27 23.57 4.09
N ALA A 2 -6.01 24.02 4.01
CA ALA A 2 -5.31 24.07 2.73
C ALA A 2 -5.08 22.64 2.22
N GLU A 3 -5.42 22.39 0.96
CA GLU A 3 -5.19 21.11 0.28
C GLU A 3 -3.68 20.94 0.02
N PHE A 4 -3.18 19.71 0.11
CA PHE A 4 -1.76 19.45 -0.12
C PHE A 4 -1.46 19.59 -1.62
N ASP A 5 -0.59 20.54 -2.00
CA ASP A 5 -0.21 20.76 -3.39
C ASP A 5 1.14 20.13 -3.72
N LEU A 6 1.11 18.90 -4.26
CA LEU A 6 2.33 18.20 -4.68
C LEU A 6 3.03 18.88 -5.87
N ARG A 7 2.28 19.51 -6.79
CA ARG A 7 2.83 20.10 -8.03
C ARG A 7 3.83 21.21 -7.70
N SER A 8 3.52 22.04 -6.71
CA SER A 8 4.42 23.11 -6.26
C SER A 8 5.82 22.59 -5.88
N TYR A 9 5.95 21.35 -5.42
CA TYR A 9 7.25 20.77 -5.08
C TYR A 9 8.04 20.34 -6.32
N LEU A 10 7.38 19.91 -7.40
CA LEU A 10 8.07 19.65 -8.67
C LEU A 10 8.72 20.93 -9.21
N GLU A 11 8.01 22.05 -9.17
CA GLU A 11 8.51 23.36 -9.63
C GLU A 11 9.73 23.84 -8.84
N ARG A 12 9.85 23.43 -7.58
CA ARG A 12 10.96 23.76 -6.68
C ARG A 12 12.16 22.81 -6.80
N PHE A 13 12.04 21.73 -7.56
CA PHE A 13 13.14 20.77 -7.75
C PHE A 13 14.45 21.42 -8.24
N PRO A 14 14.45 22.33 -9.23
CA PRO A 14 15.67 23.01 -9.67
C PRO A 14 16.38 23.79 -8.56
N ASP A 15 15.64 24.43 -7.65
CA ASP A 15 16.20 25.18 -6.53
C ASP A 15 16.81 24.26 -5.49
N VAL A 16 16.14 23.15 -5.16
CA VAL A 16 16.69 22.13 -4.27
C VAL A 16 17.97 21.55 -4.84
N CYS A 17 18.01 21.27 -6.15
CA CYS A 17 19.23 20.79 -6.79
C CYS A 17 20.35 21.84 -6.77
N ARG A 18 20.05 23.12 -7.05
CA ARG A 18 21.04 24.20 -6.96
C ARG A 18 21.64 24.30 -5.57
N SER A 19 20.81 24.27 -4.53
CA SER A 19 21.24 24.34 -3.14
C SER A 19 22.09 23.13 -2.74
N LYS A 20 21.65 21.90 -3.08
CA LYS A 20 22.27 20.66 -2.61
C LYS A 20 23.47 20.19 -3.45
N PHE A 21 23.44 20.44 -4.75
CA PHE A 21 24.41 19.91 -5.72
C PHE A 21 25.18 21.00 -6.47
N GLY A 22 24.85 22.28 -6.27
CA GLY A 22 25.48 23.40 -6.95
C GLY A 22 24.98 23.64 -8.37
N ARG A 23 23.93 22.94 -8.82
CA ARG A 23 23.32 23.12 -10.16
C ARG A 23 21.89 22.60 -10.24
N ALA A 24 21.15 23.08 -11.22
CA ALA A 24 19.89 22.46 -11.64
C ALA A 24 20.15 21.37 -12.69
N TYR A 25 19.24 20.41 -12.78
CA TYR A 25 19.28 19.32 -13.76
C TYR A 25 18.06 19.39 -14.68
N ASN A 26 18.26 19.09 -15.97
CA ASN A 26 17.20 19.04 -16.97
C ASN A 26 17.04 17.59 -17.45
N PHE A 27 16.14 16.85 -16.80
CA PHE A 27 15.90 15.44 -17.13
C PHE A 27 15.24 15.24 -18.49
N ALA A 28 14.43 16.18 -18.98
CA ALA A 28 13.82 16.10 -20.32
C ALA A 28 14.86 16.05 -21.46
N THR A 29 16.05 16.63 -21.25
CA THR A 29 17.15 16.49 -22.23
C THR A 29 17.77 15.10 -22.18
N LEU A 30 17.89 14.53 -20.98
CA LEU A 30 18.42 13.19 -20.80
C LEU A 30 17.44 12.12 -21.29
N GLU A 31 16.14 12.28 -21.05
CA GLU A 31 15.09 11.37 -21.55
C GLU A 31 15.10 11.23 -23.08
N ARG A 32 15.43 12.31 -23.81
CA ARG A 32 15.59 12.28 -25.27
C ARG A 32 16.68 11.31 -25.73
N ASP A 33 17.76 11.14 -24.95
CA ASP A 33 18.80 10.15 -25.25
C ASP A 33 18.26 8.70 -25.22
N PHE A 34 17.15 8.45 -24.50
CA PHE A 34 16.53 7.13 -24.33
C PHE A 34 15.36 6.85 -25.29
N GLU A 35 14.97 7.80 -26.14
CA GLU A 35 13.84 7.63 -27.09
C GLU A 35 14.02 6.43 -28.03
N GLN A 36 15.23 6.19 -28.52
CA GLN A 36 15.50 5.05 -29.40
C GLN A 36 15.35 3.71 -28.68
N LEU A 37 15.64 3.67 -27.37
CA LEU A 37 15.43 2.49 -26.53
C LEU A 37 13.93 2.28 -26.30
N ARG A 38 13.20 3.35 -25.94
CA ARG A 38 11.75 3.36 -25.76
C ARG A 38 11.01 2.87 -27.00
N ALA A 39 11.48 3.27 -28.19
CA ALA A 39 10.93 2.86 -29.48
C ALA A 39 11.37 1.45 -29.93
N GLY A 40 12.23 0.76 -29.18
CA GLY A 40 12.75 -0.57 -29.53
C GLY A 40 13.71 -0.57 -30.73
N LYS A 41 14.23 0.59 -31.14
CA LYS A 41 15.10 0.72 -32.31
C LYS A 41 16.51 0.16 -32.07
N ARG A 42 16.91 0.03 -30.80
CA ARG A 42 18.18 -0.58 -30.39
C ARG A 42 18.05 -1.19 -28.99
N TRP A 43 19.01 -2.06 -28.64
CA TRP A 43 19.13 -2.59 -27.28
C TRP A 43 19.88 -1.62 -26.35
N LEU A 44 19.67 -1.81 -25.05
CA LEU A 44 20.34 -1.09 -23.97
C LEU A 44 21.83 -1.43 -23.93
N VAL A 45 22.70 -0.43 -23.90
CA VAL A 45 24.15 -0.62 -23.76
C VAL A 45 24.68 0.02 -22.47
N ALA A 46 25.85 -0.40 -22.01
CA ALA A 46 26.43 0.08 -20.75
C ALA A 46 26.53 1.61 -20.70
N ARG A 47 26.91 2.24 -21.82
CA ARG A 47 26.98 3.70 -21.95
C ARG A 47 25.66 4.41 -21.63
N ASP A 48 24.51 3.81 -21.97
CA ASP A 48 23.21 4.42 -21.66
C ASP A 48 22.98 4.49 -20.15
N VAL A 49 23.35 3.42 -19.44
CA VAL A 49 23.23 3.34 -17.99
C VAL A 49 24.22 4.30 -17.32
N LEU A 50 25.48 4.31 -17.77
CA LEU A 50 26.54 5.14 -17.17
C LEU A 50 26.28 6.65 -17.33
N LYS A 51 25.59 7.08 -18.39
CA LYS A 51 25.14 8.47 -18.55
C LYS A 51 24.27 8.96 -17.37
N LEU A 52 23.53 8.06 -16.73
CA LEU A 52 22.70 8.38 -15.57
C LEU A 52 23.54 8.69 -14.31
N PHE A 53 24.84 8.39 -14.32
CA PHE A 53 25.77 8.65 -13.21
C PHE A 53 26.72 9.81 -13.49
N GLU A 54 26.64 10.43 -14.67
CA GLU A 54 27.41 11.63 -14.99
C GLU A 54 26.91 12.80 -14.14
N ASN A 55 27.73 13.26 -13.18
CA ASN A 55 27.40 14.38 -12.28
C ASN A 55 26.99 15.68 -13.01
N ALA A 56 27.40 15.82 -14.28
CA ALA A 56 27.02 16.93 -15.12
C ALA A 56 25.53 16.88 -15.53
N ARG A 57 24.96 15.68 -15.65
CA ARG A 57 23.61 15.41 -16.19
C ARG A 57 22.60 15.05 -15.11
N THR A 58 23.02 14.40 -14.04
CA THR A 58 22.14 13.96 -12.94
C THR A 58 22.85 14.08 -11.58
N PRO A 59 22.10 14.05 -10.46
CA PRO A 59 22.68 13.91 -9.13
C PRO A 59 22.86 12.45 -8.69
N PHE A 60 22.48 11.46 -9.49
CA PHE A 60 22.28 10.08 -9.02
C PHE A 60 23.57 9.37 -8.59
N GLY A 61 24.73 9.74 -9.15
CA GLY A 61 26.03 9.23 -8.72
C GLY A 61 26.39 9.55 -7.26
N ARG A 62 25.65 10.46 -6.60
CA ARG A 62 25.81 10.73 -5.17
C ARG A 62 25.02 9.78 -4.26
N TYR A 63 24.07 9.04 -4.84
CA TYR A 63 23.13 8.18 -4.10
C TYR A 63 23.31 6.70 -4.41
N TRP A 64 23.70 6.37 -5.65
CA TRP A 64 23.94 5.01 -6.10
C TRP A 64 25.36 4.88 -6.65
N ALA A 65 26.00 3.76 -6.37
CA ALA A 65 27.26 3.40 -7.00
C ALA A 65 27.02 3.09 -8.49
N PRO A 66 27.83 3.64 -9.41
CA PRO A 66 27.73 3.27 -10.81
C PRO A 66 28.10 1.79 -11.00
N PRO A 67 27.39 1.06 -11.87
CA PRO A 67 27.78 -0.30 -12.22
C PRO A 67 29.15 -0.32 -12.92
N HIS A 68 29.91 -1.41 -12.75
CA HIS A 68 31.21 -1.56 -13.40
C HIS A 68 31.03 -1.74 -14.92
N GLU A 69 31.66 -0.86 -15.71
CA GLU A 69 31.40 -0.74 -17.15
C GLU A 69 31.62 -2.05 -17.92
N ARG A 70 32.75 -2.73 -17.67
CA ARG A 70 33.11 -3.94 -18.42
C ARG A 70 32.13 -5.09 -18.17
N ASP A 71 31.71 -5.28 -16.92
CA ASP A 71 30.81 -6.36 -16.54
C ASP A 71 29.41 -6.09 -17.08
N LEU A 72 28.97 -4.83 -16.98
CA LEU A 72 27.69 -4.39 -17.51
C LEU A 72 27.62 -4.55 -19.03
N ASP A 73 28.69 -4.16 -19.75
CA ASP A 73 28.74 -4.26 -21.20
C ASP A 73 28.70 -5.73 -21.66
N ALA A 74 29.45 -6.61 -21.00
CA ALA A 74 29.41 -8.05 -21.26
C ALA A 74 28.00 -8.65 -21.03
N ALA A 75 27.36 -8.29 -19.91
CA ALA A 75 26.04 -8.79 -19.56
C ALA A 75 24.94 -8.28 -20.52
N LEU A 76 24.95 -6.99 -20.88
CA LEU A 76 23.96 -6.41 -21.80
C LEU A 76 24.12 -6.92 -23.23
N LYS A 77 25.35 -7.08 -23.72
CA LYS A 77 25.63 -7.63 -25.05
C LYS A 77 25.18 -9.08 -25.18
N SER A 78 25.43 -9.89 -24.16
CA SER A 78 25.04 -11.31 -24.18
C SER A 78 23.52 -11.50 -24.24
N ASN A 79 22.75 -10.57 -23.65
CA ASN A 79 21.30 -10.67 -23.54
C ASN A 79 20.53 -9.87 -24.61
N HIS A 80 21.19 -9.02 -25.42
CA HIS A 80 20.56 -8.10 -26.37
C HIS A 80 19.28 -7.45 -25.81
N PHE A 81 19.44 -6.69 -24.72
CA PHE A 81 18.29 -6.24 -23.94
C PHE A 81 17.49 -5.13 -24.65
N TYR A 82 16.37 -5.50 -25.28
CA TYR A 82 15.42 -4.55 -25.85
C TYR A 82 14.43 -4.04 -24.81
N MET A 83 14.17 -2.73 -24.83
CA MET A 83 13.20 -2.06 -23.94
C MET A 83 11.80 -1.98 -24.56
N ALA A 84 11.65 -2.35 -25.84
CA ALA A 84 10.39 -2.43 -26.57
C ALA A 84 10.38 -3.59 -27.59
N PRO A 85 9.20 -4.17 -27.95
CA PRO A 85 7.89 -3.88 -27.38
C PRO A 85 7.88 -4.22 -25.89
N ALA A 86 7.35 -3.32 -25.09
CA ALA A 86 7.58 -3.38 -23.66
C ALA A 86 6.69 -4.48 -23.06
N PRO A 87 7.26 -5.51 -22.41
CA PRO A 87 6.48 -6.52 -21.73
C PRO A 87 5.77 -5.92 -20.50
N SER A 88 5.14 -6.77 -19.70
CA SER A 88 4.58 -6.35 -18.42
C SER A 88 5.64 -5.64 -17.56
N ASP A 89 5.21 -4.69 -16.72
CA ASP A 89 6.14 -3.94 -15.85
C ASP A 89 7.01 -4.86 -14.99
N ARG A 90 6.41 -5.96 -14.51
CA ARG A 90 7.07 -6.98 -13.69
C ARG A 90 8.19 -7.67 -14.49
N GLU A 91 7.88 -8.18 -15.68
CA GLU A 91 8.86 -8.90 -16.50
C GLU A 91 10.03 -7.98 -16.88
N LEU A 92 9.74 -6.73 -17.28
CA LEU A 92 10.79 -5.77 -17.62
C LEU A 92 11.71 -5.48 -16.42
N THR A 93 11.12 -5.34 -15.23
CA THR A 93 11.86 -5.14 -13.97
C THR A 93 12.71 -6.36 -13.63
N GLU A 94 12.14 -7.58 -13.67
CA GLU A 94 12.85 -8.82 -13.34
C GLU A 94 14.04 -9.04 -14.27
N ARG A 95 13.84 -8.85 -15.58
CA ARG A 95 14.90 -9.00 -16.58
C ARG A 95 16.02 -7.99 -16.38
N LEU A 96 15.71 -6.72 -16.12
CA LEU A 96 16.75 -5.73 -15.84
C LEU A 96 17.46 -5.98 -14.51
N LEU A 97 16.72 -6.41 -13.48
CA LEU A 97 17.30 -6.71 -12.17
C LEU A 97 18.26 -7.91 -12.25
N ALA A 98 17.99 -8.89 -13.10
CA ALA A 98 18.89 -10.01 -13.35
C ALA A 98 20.23 -9.60 -13.98
N VAL A 99 20.29 -8.44 -14.64
CA VAL A 99 21.51 -7.90 -15.28
C VAL A 99 22.20 -6.84 -14.42
N LEU A 100 21.42 -5.93 -13.83
CA LEU A 100 21.92 -4.79 -13.08
C LEU A 100 22.14 -5.10 -11.58
N HIS A 101 21.51 -6.16 -11.07
CA HIS A 101 21.58 -6.63 -9.68
C HIS A 101 21.24 -5.58 -8.60
N ASN A 102 20.73 -4.41 -8.98
CA ASN A 102 20.41 -3.33 -8.08
C ASN A 102 19.11 -2.64 -8.52
N ILE A 103 18.06 -2.74 -7.69
CA ILE A 103 16.74 -2.18 -8.01
C ILE A 103 16.74 -0.65 -8.15
N GLY A 104 17.63 0.05 -7.44
CA GLY A 104 17.82 1.48 -7.59
C GLY A 104 18.27 1.83 -9.01
N VAL A 105 19.32 1.16 -9.50
CA VAL A 105 19.82 1.35 -10.87
C VAL A 105 18.77 0.95 -11.92
N VAL A 106 18.06 -0.16 -11.70
CA VAL A 106 16.93 -0.57 -12.55
C VAL A 106 15.87 0.54 -12.62
N SER A 107 15.49 1.11 -11.47
CA SER A 107 14.49 2.17 -11.42
C SER A 107 14.93 3.44 -12.14
N LEU A 108 16.23 3.80 -12.06
CA LEU A 108 16.78 4.92 -12.81
C LEU A 108 16.62 4.67 -14.30
N VAL A 109 17.13 3.55 -14.82
CA VAL A 109 17.03 3.22 -16.25
C VAL A 109 15.57 3.23 -16.73
N LEU A 110 14.68 2.59 -15.98
CA LEU A 110 13.26 2.52 -16.33
C LEU A 110 12.55 3.88 -16.29
N SER A 111 12.87 4.73 -15.31
CA SER A 111 12.26 6.06 -15.20
C SER A 111 12.62 7.00 -16.36
N PHE A 112 13.78 6.83 -17.00
CA PHE A 112 14.14 7.62 -18.18
C PHE A 112 13.65 6.98 -19.49
N VAL A 113 13.63 5.65 -19.56
CA VAL A 113 13.18 4.94 -20.76
C VAL A 113 11.65 4.95 -20.88
N HIS A 114 10.91 4.78 -19.78
CA HIS A 114 9.44 4.73 -19.74
C HIS A 114 8.90 5.59 -18.57
N PRO A 115 9.10 6.92 -18.59
CA PRO A 115 8.76 7.83 -17.49
C PRO A 115 7.28 7.84 -17.11
N GLU A 116 6.41 7.52 -18.06
CA GLU A 116 4.96 7.38 -17.86
C GLU A 116 4.59 6.13 -17.04
N ARG A 117 5.53 5.18 -16.89
CA ARG A 117 5.31 3.91 -16.19
C ARG A 117 6.10 3.79 -14.90
N PHE A 118 7.32 4.32 -14.84
CA PHE A 118 8.24 4.06 -13.72
C PHE A 118 8.76 5.34 -13.08
N GLY A 119 8.97 5.26 -11.76
CA GLY A 119 9.59 6.33 -10.96
C GLY A 119 10.92 5.88 -10.37
N VAL A 120 11.69 6.83 -9.84
CA VAL A 120 12.98 6.56 -9.20
C VAL A 120 12.75 5.95 -7.82
N PHE A 121 13.19 4.71 -7.65
CA PHE A 121 13.01 3.98 -6.41
C PHE A 121 13.98 4.47 -5.33
N SER A 122 13.47 5.25 -4.40
CA SER A 122 14.25 5.83 -3.31
C SER A 122 13.55 5.64 -1.96
N THR A 123 14.34 5.34 -0.93
CA THR A 123 13.84 5.13 0.44
C THR A 123 12.97 6.28 0.95
N PRO A 124 13.31 7.57 0.74
CA PRO A 124 12.44 8.67 1.17
C PRO A 124 11.03 8.59 0.60
N VAL A 125 10.90 8.34 -0.70
CA VAL A 125 9.59 8.30 -1.37
C VAL A 125 8.82 7.04 -0.98
N VAL A 126 9.50 5.89 -0.86
CA VAL A 126 8.87 4.65 -0.38
C VAL A 126 8.27 4.85 1.02
N ASN A 127 9.00 5.52 1.91
CA ASN A 127 8.55 5.81 3.27
C ASN A 127 7.35 6.76 3.31
N LEU A 128 7.36 7.82 2.49
CA LEU A 128 6.21 8.73 2.35
C LEU A 128 4.94 8.00 1.91
N LEU A 129 5.07 7.06 0.98
CA LEU A 129 3.96 6.29 0.44
C LEU A 129 3.55 5.10 1.32
N GLN A 130 4.37 4.71 2.30
CA GLN A 130 4.17 3.58 3.21
C GLN A 130 3.94 2.23 2.51
N ILE A 131 4.69 1.98 1.44
CA ILE A 131 4.53 0.77 0.62
C ILE A 131 5.40 -0.36 1.16
N HIS A 132 4.78 -1.52 1.39
CA HIS A 132 5.46 -2.71 1.93
C HIS A 132 5.08 -3.95 1.13
N ARG A 133 6.06 -4.71 0.63
CA ARG A 133 5.87 -5.98 -0.09
C ARG A 133 7.02 -6.94 0.25
N PRO A 134 6.80 -8.27 0.19
CA PRO A 134 7.78 -9.24 0.65
C PRO A 134 8.99 -9.35 -0.27
N THR A 135 8.84 -9.10 -1.58
CA THR A 135 9.94 -9.16 -2.53
C THR A 135 10.27 -7.79 -3.13
N THR A 136 11.53 -7.58 -3.51
CA THR A 136 12.01 -6.32 -4.08
C THR A 136 11.27 -5.92 -5.36
N VAL A 137 11.00 -6.88 -6.25
CA VAL A 137 10.26 -6.62 -7.49
C VAL A 137 8.82 -6.22 -7.19
N GLU A 138 8.13 -6.95 -6.30
CA GLU A 138 6.76 -6.60 -5.93
C GLU A 138 6.67 -5.24 -5.25
N LEU A 139 7.67 -4.89 -4.42
CA LEU A 139 7.77 -3.59 -3.80
C LEU A 139 7.91 -2.49 -4.84
N PHE A 140 8.81 -2.65 -5.81
CA PHE A 140 9.01 -1.66 -6.87
C PHE A 140 7.79 -1.51 -7.80
N ILE A 141 7.11 -2.60 -8.14
CA ILE A 141 5.88 -2.56 -8.93
C ILE A 141 4.74 -1.89 -8.15
N ALA A 142 4.58 -2.22 -6.87
CA ALA A 142 3.60 -1.55 -6.01
C ALA A 142 3.92 -0.04 -5.87
N PHE A 143 5.20 0.31 -5.77
CA PHE A 143 5.69 1.69 -5.77
C PHE A 143 5.30 2.45 -7.04
N CYS A 144 5.59 1.92 -8.23
CA CYS A 144 5.23 2.59 -9.47
C CYS A 144 3.70 2.69 -9.65
N ASN A 145 2.96 1.66 -9.26
CA ASN A 145 1.49 1.70 -9.28
C ASN A 145 0.92 2.76 -8.34
N GLU A 146 1.51 2.94 -7.16
CA GLU A 146 1.08 4.00 -6.26
C GLU A 146 1.40 5.38 -6.83
N LEU A 147 2.61 5.57 -7.36
CA LEU A 147 2.97 6.82 -8.03
C LEU A 147 2.03 7.18 -9.19
N ARG A 148 1.52 6.20 -9.96
CA ARG A 148 0.50 6.46 -11.00
C ARG A 148 -0.80 7.02 -10.44
N GLU A 149 -1.17 6.61 -9.23
CA GLU A 149 -2.40 7.07 -8.60
C GLU A 149 -2.23 8.50 -8.07
N TRP A 150 -1.03 8.83 -7.57
CA TRP A 150 -0.63 10.19 -7.21
C TRP A 150 -0.51 11.10 -8.43
N GLN A 151 0.09 10.60 -9.51
CA GLN A 151 0.21 11.28 -10.78
C GLN A 151 -1.16 11.74 -11.30
N LYS A 152 -2.15 10.85 -11.32
CA LYS A 152 -3.52 11.18 -11.71
C LYS A 152 -4.17 12.22 -10.79
N HIS A 153 -4.01 12.07 -9.48
CA HIS A 153 -4.65 12.94 -8.50
C HIS A 153 -4.09 14.37 -8.50
N PHE A 154 -2.77 14.51 -8.58
CA PHE A 154 -2.08 15.82 -8.63
C PHE A 154 -1.85 16.34 -10.06
N HIS A 155 -2.41 15.64 -11.06
CA HIS A 155 -2.37 15.98 -12.48
C HIS A 155 -0.95 16.11 -13.08
N LEU A 156 0.04 15.42 -12.52
CA LEU A 156 1.42 15.46 -13.01
C LEU A 156 1.57 14.75 -14.36
N GLU A 157 2.59 15.08 -15.16
CA GLU A 157 2.69 14.56 -16.52
C GLU A 157 3.10 13.09 -16.54
N SER A 158 3.90 12.66 -15.56
CA SER A 158 4.45 11.30 -15.54
C SER A 158 4.66 10.73 -14.13
N VAL A 159 4.90 9.41 -14.07
CA VAL A 159 5.25 8.68 -12.85
C VAL A 159 6.62 9.14 -12.36
N ALA A 160 7.57 9.35 -13.28
CA ALA A 160 8.88 9.89 -12.98
C ALA A 160 8.82 11.28 -12.31
N GLU A 161 8.02 12.20 -12.87
CA GLU A 161 7.80 13.52 -12.26
C GLU A 161 7.16 13.44 -10.89
N THR A 162 6.20 12.54 -10.71
CA THR A 162 5.54 12.32 -9.40
C THR A 162 6.55 11.86 -8.36
N SER A 163 7.46 10.96 -8.74
CA SER A 163 8.58 10.54 -7.89
C SER A 163 9.50 11.71 -7.55
N THR A 164 9.83 12.57 -8.52
CA THR A 164 10.66 13.77 -8.30
C THR A 164 9.97 14.75 -7.35
N ALA A 165 8.69 15.03 -7.55
CA ALA A 165 7.91 15.94 -6.70
C ALA A 165 7.89 15.46 -5.23
N LEU A 166 7.64 14.18 -4.99
CA LEU A 166 7.65 13.60 -3.65
C LEU A 166 9.03 13.61 -3.01
N TRP A 167 10.07 13.34 -3.79
CA TRP A 167 11.44 13.46 -3.31
C TRP A 167 11.77 14.91 -2.93
N THR A 168 11.37 15.89 -3.75
CA THR A 168 11.54 17.32 -3.46
C THR A 168 10.77 17.75 -2.22
N PHE A 169 9.53 17.28 -2.06
CA PHE A 169 8.77 17.48 -0.84
C PHE A 169 9.56 16.98 0.38
N HIS A 170 10.04 15.73 0.35
CA HIS A 170 10.82 15.16 1.45
C HIS A 170 12.07 15.99 1.78
N GLU A 171 12.83 16.41 0.78
CA GLU A 171 14.04 17.21 0.97
C GLU A 171 13.74 18.55 1.65
N LEU A 172 12.64 19.20 1.26
CA LEU A 172 12.26 20.49 1.82
C LEU A 172 11.63 20.40 3.21
N THR A 173 11.05 19.26 3.58
CA THR A 173 10.32 19.13 4.85
C THR A 173 11.04 18.32 5.92
N TRP A 174 11.94 17.42 5.55
CA TRP A 174 12.74 16.63 6.50
C TRP A 174 14.23 16.91 6.42
N ALA A 175 14.80 17.10 5.22
CA ALA A 175 16.25 17.27 5.08
C ALA A 175 16.72 18.72 5.34
N ALA A 176 15.88 19.73 5.07
CA ALA A 176 16.21 21.14 5.22
C ALA A 176 16.13 21.69 6.67
N GLY A 177 15.79 20.85 7.65
CA GLY A 177 15.63 21.24 9.07
C GLY A 177 14.23 21.72 9.45
N ASP A 178 14.02 21.96 10.74
CA ASP A 178 12.70 22.16 11.35
C ASP A 178 12.25 23.64 11.33
N THR A 179 11.91 24.14 10.14
CA THR A 179 11.35 25.50 9.98
C THR A 179 9.83 25.49 10.12
N ALA A 180 9.22 26.63 10.49
CA ALA A 180 7.75 26.76 10.53
C ALA A 180 7.08 26.39 9.19
N GLN A 181 7.71 26.74 8.07
CA GLN A 181 7.23 26.36 6.74
C GLN A 181 7.27 24.84 6.52
N SER A 182 8.35 24.17 6.94
CA SER A 182 8.47 22.70 6.84
C SER A 182 7.43 21.97 7.71
N GLN A 183 7.11 22.52 8.89
CA GLN A 183 6.09 21.97 9.79
C GLN A 183 4.69 22.14 9.20
N ALA A 184 4.38 23.33 8.66
CA ALA A 184 3.10 23.59 8.00
C ALA A 184 2.90 22.68 6.78
N ALA A 185 3.95 22.45 5.98
CA ALA A 185 3.91 21.54 4.84
C ALA A 185 3.66 20.07 5.25
N ARG A 186 4.30 19.61 6.33
CA ARG A 186 4.05 18.27 6.90
C ARG A 186 2.63 18.16 7.44
N ALA A 187 2.15 19.17 8.17
CA ALA A 187 0.80 19.21 8.68
C ALA A 187 -0.25 19.18 7.56
N ALA A 188 -0.02 19.88 6.44
CA ALA A 188 -0.90 19.82 5.28
C ALA A 188 -0.93 18.41 4.65
N PHE A 189 0.23 17.77 4.49
CA PHE A 189 0.35 16.39 4.01
C PHE A 189 -0.36 15.38 4.93
N ASP A 190 -0.22 15.55 6.25
CA ASP A 190 -0.83 14.66 7.23
C ASP A 190 -2.34 14.89 7.40
N ALA A 191 -2.82 16.12 7.16
CA ALA A 191 -4.24 16.45 7.17
C ALA A 191 -4.98 16.09 5.88
N ASP A 192 -4.26 15.82 4.78
CA ASP A 192 -4.87 15.51 3.49
C ASP A 192 -5.51 14.11 3.50
N VAL A 193 -6.84 14.07 3.43
CA VAL A 193 -7.63 12.84 3.53
C VAL A 193 -7.34 11.88 2.37
N TRP A 194 -7.07 12.39 1.16
CA TRP A 194 -6.76 11.53 0.03
C TRP A 194 -5.41 10.85 0.24
N VAL A 195 -4.39 11.61 0.66
CA VAL A 195 -3.06 11.10 1.01
C VAL A 195 -3.17 10.05 2.11
N GLN A 196 -3.89 10.34 3.21
CA GLN A 196 -4.05 9.39 4.30
C GLN A 196 -4.76 8.12 3.84
N ARG A 197 -5.81 8.23 3.01
CA ARG A 197 -6.51 7.06 2.47
C ARG A 197 -5.59 6.18 1.62
N ARG A 198 -4.70 6.77 0.83
CA ARG A 198 -3.72 6.02 0.03
C ARG A 198 -2.73 5.27 0.93
N ARG A 199 -2.13 5.97 1.89
CA ARG A 199 -1.15 5.44 2.87
C ARG A 199 -1.75 4.31 3.71
N VAL A 200 -2.89 4.54 4.35
CA VAL A 200 -3.64 3.51 5.09
C VAL A 200 -4.02 2.34 4.18
N GLY A 201 -4.39 2.61 2.94
CA GLY A 201 -4.71 1.58 1.94
C GLY A 201 -3.54 0.64 1.64
N GLN A 202 -2.28 1.07 1.76
CA GLN A 202 -1.12 0.20 1.55
C GLN A 202 -0.99 -0.87 2.62
N ALA A 203 -1.30 -0.51 3.86
CA ALA A 203 -1.30 -1.41 5.00
C ALA A 203 -2.57 -2.27 5.02
N LEU A 204 -3.76 -1.66 4.91
CA LEU A 204 -5.00 -2.37 5.21
C LEU A 204 -5.52 -3.25 4.05
N ARG A 205 -5.34 -2.87 2.78
CA ARG A 205 -5.89 -3.65 1.65
C ARG A 205 -5.36 -5.09 1.60
N PRO A 206 -4.04 -5.35 1.77
CA PRO A 206 -3.55 -6.72 1.85
C PRO A 206 -4.14 -7.51 3.02
N PHE A 207 -4.32 -6.87 4.18
CA PHE A 207 -4.89 -7.50 5.38
C PHE A 207 -6.35 -7.91 5.14
N PHE A 208 -7.19 -7.00 4.65
CA PHE A 208 -8.59 -7.31 4.35
C PHE A 208 -8.79 -8.36 3.25
N LYS A 209 -7.79 -8.55 2.36
CA LYS A 209 -7.83 -9.64 1.37
C LYS A 209 -7.43 -10.99 1.94
N LYS A 210 -6.59 -11.01 2.98
CA LYS A 210 -6.00 -12.22 3.53
C LYS A 210 -6.83 -12.81 4.68
N TYR A 211 -7.42 -11.95 5.50
CA TYR A 211 -8.06 -12.35 6.75
C TYR A 211 -9.57 -12.19 6.70
N GLY A 212 -10.29 -13.17 7.25
CA GLY A 212 -11.73 -13.10 7.47
C GLY A 212 -12.10 -12.17 8.65
N PRO A 213 -13.38 -11.84 8.83
CA PRO A 213 -13.81 -10.93 9.90
C PRO A 213 -13.39 -11.34 11.32
N LEU A 214 -13.42 -12.62 11.68
CA LEU A 214 -13.03 -13.08 13.03
C LEU A 214 -11.52 -12.93 13.25
N GLU A 215 -10.72 -13.33 12.27
CA GLU A 215 -9.26 -13.16 12.31
C GLU A 215 -8.88 -11.68 12.38
N LEU A 216 -9.55 -10.82 11.61
CA LEU A 216 -9.40 -9.36 11.70
C LEU A 216 -9.80 -8.84 13.08
N GLY A 217 -10.89 -9.37 13.65
CA GLY A 217 -11.30 -9.09 15.03
C GLY A 217 -10.18 -9.40 16.02
N ARG A 218 -9.56 -10.59 15.92
CA ARG A 218 -8.43 -10.99 16.78
C ARG A 218 -7.24 -10.05 16.63
N ILE A 219 -6.86 -9.69 15.40
CA ILE A 219 -5.74 -8.78 15.13
C ILE A 219 -6.00 -7.39 15.72
N LEU A 220 -7.25 -6.91 15.67
CA LEU A 220 -7.61 -5.56 16.11
C LEU A 220 -7.89 -5.45 17.60
N VAL A 221 -8.03 -6.56 18.33
CA VAL A 221 -8.59 -6.54 19.69
C VAL A 221 -7.71 -5.81 20.69
N GLU A 222 -6.39 -5.93 20.55
CA GLU A 222 -5.41 -5.27 21.43
C GLU A 222 -5.41 -3.75 21.21
N GLU A 223 -5.49 -3.30 19.95
CA GLU A 223 -5.40 -1.88 19.58
C GLU A 223 -6.75 -1.15 19.74
N ASN A 224 -7.86 -1.82 19.41
CA ASN A 224 -9.19 -1.25 19.46
C ASN A 224 -10.27 -2.31 19.68
N PRO A 225 -10.54 -2.71 20.94
CA PRO A 225 -11.55 -3.71 21.27
C PRO A 225 -12.93 -3.38 20.70
N LYS A 226 -13.30 -2.10 20.64
CA LYS A 226 -14.61 -1.68 20.14
C LYS A 226 -14.75 -1.92 18.63
N LEU A 227 -13.72 -1.59 17.85
CA LEU A 227 -13.71 -1.87 16.42
C LEU A 227 -13.66 -3.39 16.15
N ALA A 228 -12.80 -4.11 16.87
CA ALA A 228 -12.73 -5.57 16.81
C ALA A 228 -14.10 -6.21 17.08
N GLY A 229 -14.79 -5.75 18.13
CA GLY A 229 -16.13 -6.22 18.48
C GLY A 229 -17.18 -5.95 17.39
N LYS A 230 -17.09 -4.83 16.66
CA LYS A 230 -17.98 -4.55 15.53
C LYS A 230 -17.74 -5.51 14.36
N VAL A 231 -16.47 -5.75 14.01
CA VAL A 231 -16.09 -6.66 12.92
C VAL A 231 -16.51 -8.09 13.24
N ALA A 232 -16.21 -8.58 14.45
CA ALA A 232 -16.61 -9.91 14.89
C ALA A 232 -18.14 -10.03 15.06
N GLY A 233 -18.79 -8.98 15.55
CA GLY A 233 -20.24 -8.93 15.71
C GLY A 233 -21.01 -8.98 14.38
N GLU A 234 -20.46 -8.38 13.32
CA GLU A 234 -21.03 -8.48 11.97
C GLU A 234 -21.02 -9.92 11.46
N GLU A 235 -19.92 -10.65 11.65
CA GLU A 235 -19.83 -12.07 11.28
C GLU A 235 -20.78 -12.92 12.12
N TYR A 236 -20.88 -12.66 13.43
CA TYR A 236 -21.84 -13.35 14.29
C TYR A 236 -23.27 -13.18 13.76
N GLU A 237 -23.68 -11.95 13.45
CA GLU A 237 -25.00 -11.70 12.87
C GLU A 237 -25.22 -12.39 11.54
N ARG A 238 -24.20 -12.41 10.67
CA ARG A 238 -24.28 -13.11 9.39
C ARG A 238 -24.60 -14.59 9.62
N ARG A 239 -23.87 -15.26 10.53
CA ARG A 239 -24.11 -16.67 10.89
C ARG A 239 -25.49 -16.88 11.47
N LEU A 240 -25.94 -16.00 12.36
CA LEU A 240 -27.29 -16.05 12.91
C LEU A 240 -28.37 -15.90 11.83
N ARG A 241 -28.18 -15.01 10.86
CA ARG A 241 -29.11 -14.84 9.74
C ARG A 241 -29.18 -16.07 8.84
N ASP A 242 -28.04 -16.71 8.61
CA ASP A 242 -27.97 -17.93 7.80
C ASP A 242 -28.74 -19.08 8.46
N ILE A 243 -28.51 -19.33 9.76
CA ILE A 243 -29.24 -20.39 10.48
C ILE A 243 -30.71 -20.04 10.72
N ALA A 244 -31.04 -18.77 10.98
CA ALA A 244 -32.42 -18.32 11.12
C ALA A 244 -33.22 -18.55 9.84
N ARG A 245 -32.63 -18.29 8.67
CA ARG A 245 -33.27 -18.56 7.37
C ARG A 245 -33.58 -20.05 7.21
N ARG A 246 -32.66 -20.94 7.60
CA ARG A 246 -32.86 -22.40 7.54
C ARG A 246 -33.99 -22.87 8.48
N LEU A 247 -34.11 -22.24 9.65
CA LEU A 247 -35.14 -22.56 10.65
C LEU A 247 -36.45 -21.78 10.50
N GLY A 248 -36.61 -21.00 9.42
CA GLY A 248 -37.80 -20.17 9.19
C GLY A 248 -38.03 -19.10 10.28
N VAL A 249 -36.96 -18.63 10.92
CA VAL A 249 -37.00 -17.54 11.92
C VAL A 249 -36.66 -16.22 11.25
N ARG A 250 -37.48 -15.20 11.48
CA ARG A 250 -37.20 -13.84 11.00
C ARG A 250 -36.44 -13.05 12.06
N LEU A 251 -35.19 -12.70 11.77
CA LEU A 251 -34.39 -11.79 12.60
C LEU A 251 -34.72 -10.31 12.29
N GLY A 252 -34.56 -9.44 13.28
CA GLY A 252 -34.77 -7.98 13.14
C GLY A 252 -35.92 -7.41 13.98
N VAL A 253 -36.59 -8.25 14.78
CA VAL A 253 -37.60 -7.82 15.76
C VAL A 253 -37.03 -8.00 17.16
N LYS A 254 -37.40 -7.13 18.10
CA LYS A 254 -36.98 -7.24 19.50
C LYS A 254 -37.29 -8.64 20.03
N GLY A 255 -36.27 -9.32 20.56
CA GLY A 255 -36.39 -10.69 21.08
C GLY A 255 -36.22 -11.82 20.04
N SER A 256 -36.06 -11.52 18.74
CA SER A 256 -35.92 -12.57 17.72
C SER A 256 -34.67 -13.44 17.88
N ALA A 257 -33.59 -12.90 18.47
CA ALA A 257 -32.38 -13.66 18.76
C ALA A 257 -32.63 -14.71 19.85
N GLU A 258 -33.40 -14.38 20.89
CA GLU A 258 -33.76 -15.32 21.95
C GLU A 258 -34.61 -16.48 21.41
N ILE A 259 -35.61 -16.17 20.60
CA ILE A 259 -36.45 -17.17 19.94
C ILE A 259 -35.60 -18.11 19.06
N LEU A 260 -34.60 -17.56 18.38
CA LEU A 260 -33.67 -18.38 17.58
C LEU A 260 -32.86 -19.31 18.48
N PHE A 261 -32.29 -18.82 19.58
CA PHE A 261 -31.50 -19.65 20.50
C PHE A 261 -32.34 -20.74 21.17
N ASP A 262 -33.57 -20.43 21.56
CA ASP A 262 -34.52 -21.42 22.08
C ASP A 262 -34.80 -22.53 21.06
N ARG A 263 -35.02 -22.18 19.78
CA ARG A 263 -35.23 -23.17 18.71
C ARG A 263 -33.98 -24.01 18.42
N LEU A 264 -32.80 -23.40 18.44
CA LEU A 264 -31.54 -24.13 18.23
C LEU A 264 -31.33 -25.18 19.31
N GLU A 265 -31.60 -24.84 20.57
CA GLU A 265 -31.53 -25.78 21.69
C GLU A 265 -32.59 -26.88 21.58
N GLN A 266 -33.86 -26.52 21.34
CA GLN A 266 -34.96 -27.48 21.23
C GLN A 266 -34.73 -28.52 20.13
N ASN A 267 -34.10 -28.11 19.05
CA ASN A 267 -33.77 -28.98 17.92
C ASN A 267 -32.42 -29.71 18.09
N GLY A 268 -31.71 -29.50 19.21
CA GLY A 268 -30.45 -30.18 19.51
C GLY A 268 -29.22 -29.67 18.74
N TYR A 269 -29.30 -28.53 18.07
CA TYR A 269 -28.15 -27.91 17.38
C TYR A 269 -27.13 -27.31 18.35
N ILE A 270 -27.59 -26.93 19.55
CA ILE A 270 -26.75 -26.39 20.62
C ILE A 270 -27.17 -26.95 21.98
N THR A 271 -26.25 -26.95 22.94
CA THR A 271 -26.52 -27.26 24.35
C THR A 271 -27.06 -26.04 25.11
N LEU A 272 -27.62 -26.25 26.31
CA LEU A 272 -28.04 -25.17 27.22
C LEU A 272 -26.86 -24.25 27.62
N GLU A 273 -25.67 -24.83 27.78
CA GLU A 273 -24.44 -24.08 28.05
C GLU A 273 -24.08 -23.16 26.86
N GLN A 274 -24.07 -23.72 25.65
CA GLN A 274 -23.83 -22.97 24.41
C GLN A 274 -24.85 -21.86 24.21
N LYS A 275 -26.13 -22.10 24.50
CA LYS A 275 -27.18 -21.07 24.49
C LYS A 275 -26.87 -19.91 25.43
N THR A 276 -26.37 -20.19 26.63
CA THR A 276 -25.98 -19.15 27.60
C THR A 276 -24.81 -18.32 27.08
N LEU A 277 -23.82 -18.95 26.45
CA LEU A 277 -22.71 -18.27 25.79
C LEU A 277 -23.19 -17.37 24.64
N LEU A 278 -24.07 -17.88 23.76
CA LEU A 278 -24.66 -17.13 22.65
C LEU A 278 -25.41 -15.87 23.10
N ARG A 279 -26.12 -15.93 24.24
CA ARG A 279 -26.75 -14.76 24.87
C ARG A 279 -25.74 -13.74 25.35
N ARG A 280 -24.68 -14.20 26.02
CA ARG A 280 -23.60 -13.33 26.51
C ARG A 280 -22.95 -12.58 25.36
N ILE A 281 -22.60 -13.29 24.28
CA ILE A 281 -21.95 -12.64 23.12
C ILE A 281 -22.91 -11.75 22.33
N TRP A 282 -24.22 -12.01 22.36
CA TRP A 282 -25.21 -11.08 21.82
C TRP A 282 -25.19 -9.74 22.57
N ALA A 283 -25.04 -9.77 23.90
CA ALA A 283 -24.86 -8.57 24.69
C ALA A 283 -23.54 -7.86 24.35
N THR A 284 -22.43 -8.59 24.22
CA THR A 284 -21.13 -8.03 23.80
C THR A 284 -21.20 -7.36 22.43
N ARG A 285 -21.81 -8.03 21.45
CA ARG A 285 -22.09 -7.44 20.12
C ARG A 285 -22.87 -6.14 20.26
N ASN A 286 -23.94 -6.10 21.07
CA ASN A 286 -24.70 -4.87 21.27
C ASN A 286 -23.85 -3.74 21.87
N LYS A 287 -23.03 -4.04 22.89
CA LYS A 287 -22.08 -3.06 23.43
C LYS A 287 -21.19 -2.50 22.31
N SER A 288 -20.71 -3.33 21.39
CA SER A 288 -19.73 -2.90 20.36
C SER A 288 -20.29 -1.81 19.43
N VAL A 289 -21.59 -1.84 19.16
CA VAL A 289 -22.27 -0.87 18.30
C VAL A 289 -22.79 0.36 19.06
N HIS A 290 -22.93 0.27 20.39
CA HIS A 290 -23.41 1.39 21.20
C HIS A 290 -22.31 2.46 21.42
N PRO A 291 -22.56 3.75 21.13
CA PRO A 291 -21.54 4.80 21.17
C PRO A 291 -20.85 4.96 22.53
N VAL A 292 -21.61 4.83 23.63
CA VAL A 292 -21.15 5.12 25.01
C VAL A 292 -20.59 3.88 25.71
N ALA A 293 -20.88 2.68 25.21
CA ALA A 293 -20.40 1.45 25.84
C ALA A 293 -18.90 1.24 25.61
N THR A 294 -18.21 0.83 26.66
CA THR A 294 -16.84 0.33 26.63
C THR A 294 -16.87 -1.20 26.47
N LEU A 295 -15.86 -1.74 25.79
CA LEU A 295 -15.61 -3.18 25.71
C LEU A 295 -14.19 -3.42 26.17
N SER A 296 -13.99 -4.45 26.98
CA SER A 296 -12.65 -4.97 27.23
C SER A 296 -12.19 -5.85 26.09
N GLN A 297 -10.87 -6.01 25.98
CA GLN A 297 -10.24 -7.00 25.09
C GLN A 297 -10.78 -8.41 25.38
N GLU A 298 -10.79 -8.82 26.65
CA GLU A 298 -11.26 -10.14 27.08
C GLU A 298 -12.73 -10.42 26.68
N GLU A 299 -13.61 -9.41 26.75
CA GLU A 299 -15.00 -9.57 26.32
C GLU A 299 -15.10 -9.89 24.83
N VAL A 300 -14.24 -9.29 24.01
CA VAL A 300 -14.23 -9.45 22.55
C VAL A 300 -13.54 -10.76 22.15
N GLU A 301 -12.45 -11.13 22.82
CA GLU A 301 -11.79 -12.42 22.61
C GLU A 301 -12.74 -13.58 22.91
N ASN A 302 -13.40 -13.54 24.07
CA ASN A 302 -14.43 -14.53 24.41
C ASN A 302 -15.56 -14.59 23.38
N MET A 303 -15.96 -13.43 22.83
CA MET A 303 -16.96 -13.38 21.76
C MET A 303 -16.45 -14.08 20.49
N ILE A 304 -15.23 -13.80 20.06
CA ILE A 304 -14.63 -14.44 18.88
C ILE A 304 -14.51 -15.95 19.09
N ASP A 305 -13.97 -16.40 20.21
CA ASP A 305 -13.82 -17.82 20.55
C ASP A 305 -15.17 -18.54 20.52
N THR A 306 -16.21 -17.92 21.08
CA THR A 306 -17.57 -18.48 21.09
C THR A 306 -18.14 -18.61 19.68
N ILE A 307 -17.92 -17.60 18.81
CA ILE A 307 -18.38 -17.65 17.41
C ILE A 307 -17.67 -18.79 16.68
N GLU A 308 -16.36 -18.92 16.86
CA GLU A 308 -15.57 -19.98 16.21
C GLU A 308 -15.98 -21.38 16.67
N GLN A 309 -16.17 -21.57 17.98
CA GLN A 309 -16.51 -22.88 18.56
C GLN A 309 -17.94 -23.32 18.24
N ILE A 310 -18.90 -22.40 18.31
CA ILE A 310 -20.33 -22.75 18.22
C ILE A 310 -20.86 -22.47 16.81
N CYS A 311 -20.63 -21.26 16.29
CA CYS A 311 -21.33 -20.80 15.08
C CYS A 311 -20.71 -21.36 13.80
N LEU A 312 -19.40 -21.59 13.74
CA LEU A 312 -18.76 -22.20 12.56
C LEU A 312 -19.13 -23.68 12.40
N ALA A 313 -19.44 -24.37 13.50
CA ALA A 313 -19.87 -25.77 13.46
C ALA A 313 -21.23 -25.96 12.74
N TRP A 314 -22.04 -24.92 12.64
CA TRP A 314 -23.32 -24.96 11.92
C TRP A 314 -23.19 -25.16 10.41
N ASP A 315 -21.99 -24.94 9.85
CA ASP A 315 -21.72 -25.24 8.44
C ASP A 315 -21.52 -26.76 8.22
N ALA A 316 -21.15 -27.52 9.25
CA ALA A 316 -20.81 -28.95 9.16
C ALA A 316 -21.93 -29.89 9.65
N GLN A 317 -22.95 -29.38 10.34
CA GLN A 317 -24.08 -30.14 10.87
C GLN A 317 -25.29 -30.16 9.91
N VAL A 318 -25.04 -29.93 8.61
CA VAL A 318 -26.03 -29.96 7.53
C VAL A 318 -25.59 -30.91 6.44
#